data_AF-A0A1F5B7V9-F1
#
_entry.id   AF-A0A1F5B7V9-F1
#
_cell.length_a   1.000
_cell.length_b   1.000
_cell.length_c   1.000
_cell.angle_alpha   90.00
_cell.angle_beta   90.00
_cell.angle_gamma   90.00
#
_symmetry.space_group_name_H-M   'P 1'
#
loop_
_entity.id
_entity.type
_entity.pdbx_description
1 polymer ?
#
loop_
_entity_poly.entity_id
_entity_poly.type
_entity_poly.pdbx_seq_one_letter_code
_entity_poly.pdbx_strand_id
1 'polypeptide(L)'
;MQKTVFKPADEQLAYLKKGCVEIIQEDELRAKLERSLKTGKPLQVKVGFDPTAPDLHLGHTVVLRKMKHFQDLGHTVVFLIGDFTGLIGDPSGRSATRPPMTREDIARNGETYKAQVFK
;
A
#
# COMPACT_ATOMS: atom_id res chain seq x y z
N MET A 1 18.85 -0.88 18.61
CA MET A 1 18.02 -1.32 17.46
C MET A 1 17.72 -2.79 17.63
N GLN A 2 16.47 -3.19 17.87
CA GLN A 2 16.10 -4.60 17.91
C GLN A 2 16.33 -5.20 16.51
N LYS A 3 17.07 -6.31 16.40
CA LYS A 3 17.13 -7.08 15.16
C LYS A 3 15.71 -7.59 14.89
N THR A 4 15.04 -7.05 13.88
CA THR A 4 13.75 -7.58 13.43
C THR A 4 13.97 -9.02 12.97
N VAL A 5 13.55 -9.98 13.79
CA VAL A 5 13.61 -11.40 13.43
C VAL A 5 12.40 -11.67 12.55
N PHE A 6 12.62 -11.78 11.24
CA PHE A 6 11.58 -12.20 10.31
C PHE A 6 11.09 -13.60 10.68
N LYS A 7 9.77 -13.82 10.60
CA LYS A 7 9.18 -15.16 10.74
C LYS A 7 9.59 -16.07 9.56
N PRO A 8 9.43 -17.40 9.65
CA PRO A 8 9.60 -18.29 8.50
C PRO A 8 8.77 -17.82 7.30
N ALA A 9 9.34 -17.90 6.09
CA ALA A 9 8.72 -17.37 4.88
C ALA A 9 7.31 -17.95 4.62
N ASP A 10 7.12 -19.25 4.91
CA ASP A 10 5.83 -19.91 4.74
C ASP A 10 4.78 -19.44 5.77
N GLU A 11 5.19 -19.10 6.99
CA GLU A 11 4.29 -18.51 8.00
C GLU A 11 3.88 -17.08 7.59
N GLN A 12 4.85 -16.30 7.11
CA GLN A 12 4.58 -14.96 6.57
C GLN A 12 3.61 -15.02 5.39
N LEU A 13 3.87 -15.92 4.43
CA LEU A 13 3.04 -16.10 3.25
C LEU A 13 1.62 -16.53 3.64
N ALA A 14 1.47 -17.52 4.52
CA ALA A 14 0.17 -17.98 5.00
C ALA A 14 -0.62 -16.85 5.68
N TYR A 15 0.05 -15.99 6.44
CA TYR A 15 -0.59 -14.83 7.06
C TYR A 15 -0.99 -13.77 6.02
N LEU A 16 -0.11 -13.47 5.08
CA LEU A 16 -0.34 -12.49 4.01
C LEU A 16 -1.39 -12.94 3.00
N LYS A 17 -1.64 -14.24 2.82
CA LYS A 17 -2.70 -14.76 1.95
C LYS A 17 -4.12 -14.51 2.48
N LYS A 18 -4.30 -14.38 3.79
CA LYS A 18 -5.64 -14.21 4.40
C LYS A 18 -6.34 -12.96 3.88
N GLY A 19 -7.53 -13.11 3.30
CA GLY A 19 -8.33 -12.00 2.78
C GLY A 19 -7.79 -11.37 1.50
N CYS A 20 -6.79 -11.96 0.84
CA CYS A 20 -6.41 -11.59 -0.51
C CYS A 20 -7.30 -12.34 -1.51
N VAL A 21 -7.77 -11.63 -2.54
CA VAL A 21 -8.50 -12.25 -3.66
C VAL A 21 -7.56 -13.07 -4.53
N GLU A 22 -6.37 -12.53 -4.80
CA GLU A 22 -5.38 -13.15 -5.67
C GLU A 22 -3.96 -12.70 -5.27
N ILE A 23 -2.97 -13.55 -5.53
CA ILE A 23 -1.55 -13.20 -5.50
C ILE A 23 -0.95 -13.61 -6.84
N ILE A 24 -0.52 -12.61 -7.62
CA ILE A 24 0.19 -12.84 -8.87
C ILE A 24 1.59 -13.36 -8.52
N GLN A 25 1.96 -14.52 -9.08
CA GLN A 25 3.26 -15.18 -8.87
C GLN A 25 3.59 -15.38 -7.38
N GLU A 26 2.77 -16.17 -6.70
CA GLU A 26 2.94 -16.48 -5.27
C GLU A 26 4.34 -17.02 -4.93
N ASP A 27 4.92 -17.84 -5.80
CA ASP A 27 6.28 -18.37 -5.63
C ASP A 27 7.35 -17.26 -5.60
N GLU A 28 7.15 -16.18 -6.35
CA GLU A 28 8.06 -15.03 -6.34
C GLU A 28 7.94 -14.24 -5.03
N LEU A 29 6.71 -14.08 -4.51
CA LEU A 29 6.49 -13.49 -3.20
C LEU A 29 7.18 -14.33 -2.10
N ARG A 30 7.03 -15.66 -2.15
CA ARG A 30 7.70 -16.59 -1.23
C ARG A 30 9.23 -16.42 -1.28
N ALA A 31 9.81 -16.39 -2.48
CA ALA A 31 11.25 -16.21 -2.67
C ALA A 31 11.74 -14.85 -2.13
N LYS A 32 10.94 -13.78 -2.28
CA LYS A 32 11.23 -12.46 -1.71
C LYS A 32 11.22 -12.49 -0.18
N LEU A 33 10.24 -13.16 0.44
CA LEU A 33 10.17 -13.31 1.90
C LEU A 33 11.35 -14.12 2.45
N GLU A 34 11.75 -15.21 1.79
CA GLU A 34 12.95 -15.96 2.16
C GLU A 34 14.22 -15.12 2.06
N ARG A 35 14.34 -14.32 1.00
CA ARG A 35 15.48 -13.40 0.84
C ARG A 35 15.51 -12.39 1.98
N SER A 36 14.37 -11.83 2.37
CA SER A 36 14.29 -10.90 3.51
C SER A 36 14.71 -11.56 4.82
N LEU A 37 14.26 -12.79 5.08
CA LEU A 37 14.69 -13.59 6.22
C LEU A 37 16.21 -13.83 6.23
N LYS A 38 16.78 -14.28 5.10
CA LYS A 38 18.21 -14.60 4.96
C LYS A 38 19.11 -13.37 5.09
N THR A 39 18.68 -12.24 4.54
CA THR A 39 19.52 -11.03 4.44
C THR A 39 19.26 -10.00 5.55
N GLY A 40 18.19 -10.17 6.32
CA GLY A 40 17.73 -9.15 7.28
C GLY A 40 17.19 -7.88 6.61
N LYS A 41 17.01 -7.86 5.28
CA LYS A 41 16.53 -6.68 4.54
C LYS A 41 15.02 -6.74 4.35
N PRO A 42 14.24 -5.77 4.85
CA PRO A 42 12.78 -5.76 4.68
C PRO A 42 12.39 -5.60 3.22
N LEU A 43 11.23 -6.16 2.86
CA LEU A 43 10.58 -5.84 1.59
C LEU A 43 10.10 -4.39 1.59
N GLN A 44 10.16 -3.77 0.41
CA GLN A 44 9.52 -2.49 0.13
C GLN A 44 8.15 -2.79 -0.50
N VAL A 45 7.08 -2.49 0.23
CA VAL A 45 5.70 -2.81 -0.13
C VAL A 45 5.00 -1.52 -0.51
N LYS A 46 4.73 -1.33 -1.79
CA LYS A 46 4.09 -0.12 -2.29
C LYS A 46 2.57 -0.25 -2.24
N VAL A 47 1.90 0.79 -1.76
CA VAL A 47 0.46 1.02 -1.95
C VAL A 47 0.25 2.42 -2.49
N GLY A 48 -0.55 2.56 -3.54
CA GLY A 48 -0.84 3.84 -4.19
C GLY A 48 -2.24 4.32 -3.87
N PHE A 49 -2.39 5.62 -3.58
CA PHE A 49 -3.68 6.27 -3.39
C PHE A 49 -3.79 7.53 -4.25
N ASP A 50 -4.92 7.66 -4.94
CA ASP A 50 -5.26 8.84 -5.73
C ASP A 50 -5.98 9.86 -4.82
N PRO A 51 -5.41 11.06 -4.59
CA PRO A 51 -5.98 12.08 -3.70
C PRO A 51 -7.11 12.89 -4.37
N THR A 52 -7.90 12.27 -5.24
CA THR A 52 -9.05 12.92 -5.89
C THR A 52 -10.25 13.12 -4.96
N ALA A 53 -10.32 12.35 -3.88
CA ALA A 53 -11.28 12.55 -2.80
C ALA A 53 -10.58 13.16 -1.57
N PRO A 54 -11.32 13.90 -0.72
CA PRO A 54 -10.74 14.51 0.48
C PRO A 54 -10.43 13.48 1.58
N ASP A 55 -11.10 12.33 1.60
CA ASP A 55 -11.01 11.38 2.72
C ASP A 55 -10.95 9.91 2.28
N LEU A 56 -10.27 9.09 3.09
CA LEU A 56 -10.32 7.64 3.00
C LEU A 56 -11.57 7.11 3.68
N HIS A 57 -12.48 6.52 2.89
CA HIS A 57 -13.64 5.82 3.45
C HIS A 57 -13.30 4.41 3.97
N LEU A 58 -14.23 3.79 4.71
CA LEU A 58 -14.07 2.46 5.32
C LEU A 58 -13.66 1.34 4.34
N GLY A 59 -14.00 1.44 3.06
CA GLY A 59 -13.55 0.49 2.03
C GLY A 59 -12.01 0.36 1.93
N HIS A 60 -11.25 1.41 2.27
CA HIS A 60 -9.79 1.37 2.26
C HIS A 60 -9.20 0.57 3.45
N THR A 61 -10.01 0.30 4.48
CA THR A 61 -9.57 -0.45 5.66
C THR A 61 -8.99 -1.82 5.29
N VAL A 62 -9.52 -2.48 4.25
CA VAL A 62 -9.04 -3.79 3.80
C VAL A 62 -7.59 -3.72 3.34
N VAL A 63 -7.27 -2.77 2.46
CA VAL A 63 -5.89 -2.63 1.95
C VAL A 63 -4.95 -2.07 3.02
N LEU A 64 -5.41 -1.12 3.85
CA LEU A 64 -4.60 -0.58 4.95
C LEU A 64 -4.26 -1.64 6.00
N ARG A 65 -5.20 -2.54 6.34
CA ARG A 65 -4.91 -3.69 7.21
C ARG A 65 -3.88 -4.63 6.60
N LYS A 66 -3.93 -4.87 5.28
CA LYS A 66 -2.90 -5.66 4.61
C LYS A 66 -1.52 -5.01 4.73
N MET A 67 -1.43 -3.69 4.58
CA MET A 67 -0.19 -2.96 4.79
C MET A 67 0.31 -3.08 6.23
N LYS A 68 -0.58 -2.97 7.21
CA LYS A 68 -0.25 -3.21 8.62
C LYS A 68 0.31 -4.62 8.84
N HIS A 69 -0.25 -5.65 8.19
CA HIS A 69 0.29 -7.02 8.28
C HIS A 69 1.73 -7.10 7.77
N PHE A 70 2.08 -6.42 6.67
CA PHE A 70 3.46 -6.35 6.20
C PHE A 70 4.37 -5.63 7.22
N GLN A 71 3.92 -4.54 7.83
CA GLN A 71 4.68 -3.84 8.87
C GLN A 71 4.89 -4.71 10.12
N ASP A 72 3.88 -5.46 10.55
CA ASP A 72 3.95 -6.39 11.69
C ASP A 72 4.91 -7.56 11.43
N LEU A 73 5.08 -7.94 10.18
CA LEU A 73 6.10 -8.90 9.76
C LEU A 73 7.49 -8.26 9.61
N GLY A 74 7.63 -6.96 9.86
CA GLY A 74 8.90 -6.25 9.83
C GLY A 74 9.27 -5.65 8.48
N HIS A 75 8.34 -5.59 7.53
CA HIS A 75 8.57 -4.99 6.21
C HIS A 75 8.24 -3.50 6.17
N THR A 76 8.75 -2.82 5.15
CA THR A 76 8.56 -1.38 4.97
C THR A 76 7.43 -1.13 3.99
N VAL A 77 6.38 -0.45 4.43
CA VAL A 77 5.30 0.02 3.55
C VAL A 77 5.63 1.41 3.05
N VAL A 78 5.53 1.59 1.73
CA VAL A 78 5.65 2.86 1.04
C VAL A 78 4.26 3.28 0.59
N PHE A 79 3.69 4.26 1.29
CA PHE A 79 2.41 4.87 0.95
C PHE A 79 2.66 5.98 -0.08
N LEU A 80 2.25 5.74 -1.33
CA LEU A 80 2.47 6.66 -2.45
C LEU A 80 1.19 7.44 -2.75
N ILE A 81 1.28 8.77 -2.66
CA ILE A 81 0.24 9.68 -3.18
C ILE A 81 0.47 9.85 -4.69
N GLY A 82 -0.52 9.47 -5.50
CA GLY A 82 -0.48 9.63 -6.95
C GLY A 82 -1.04 10.98 -7.38
N ASP A 83 -0.25 12.04 -7.28
CA ASP A 83 -0.64 13.40 -7.66
C ASP A 83 -0.63 13.65 -9.18
N PHE A 84 0.25 12.98 -9.92
CA PHE A 84 0.48 13.22 -11.34
C PHE A 84 -0.75 12.92 -12.22
N THR A 85 -1.41 11.78 -12.01
CA THR A 85 -2.62 11.41 -12.78
C THR A 85 -3.84 12.21 -12.36
N GLY A 86 -3.90 12.67 -11.11
CA GLY A 86 -4.96 13.56 -10.61
C GLY A 86 -4.99 14.91 -11.33
N LEU A 87 -3.84 15.40 -11.81
CA LEU A 87 -3.73 16.64 -12.60
C LEU A 87 -4.29 16.50 -14.03
N ILE A 88 -4.20 15.30 -14.61
CA ILE A 88 -4.58 15.02 -16.00
C ILE A 88 -6.05 14.56 -16.08
N GLY A 89 -6.52 13.88 -15.03
CA GLY A 89 -7.80 13.17 -15.03
C GLY A 89 -7.63 11.77 -15.61
N ASP A 90 -7.88 10.75 -14.79
CA ASP A 90 -7.78 9.35 -15.19
C ASP A 90 -9.06 8.89 -15.92
N PRO A 91 -8.99 8.42 -17.18
CA PRO A 91 -10.14 7.89 -17.93
C PRO A 91 -10.55 6.47 -17.49
N SER A 92 -9.80 5.81 -16.59
CA SER A 92 -10.03 4.41 -16.28
C SER A 92 -11.37 4.20 -15.54
N GLY A 93 -12.30 3.52 -16.21
CA GLY A 93 -13.53 2.96 -15.63
C GLY A 93 -14.74 3.89 -15.50
N ARG A 94 -14.72 5.15 -15.98
CA ARG A 94 -15.90 6.03 -15.99
C ARG A 94 -16.13 6.68 -17.36
N SER A 95 -17.40 6.79 -17.77
CA SER A 95 -17.82 7.38 -19.06
C SER A 95 -17.53 8.87 -19.23
N ALA A 96 -17.10 9.58 -18.19
CA ALA A 96 -16.78 11.00 -18.24
C ALA A 96 -15.46 11.29 -17.52
N THR A 97 -14.59 12.05 -18.18
CA THR A 97 -13.33 12.54 -17.62
C THR A 97 -13.62 13.42 -16.41
N ARG A 98 -12.92 13.19 -15.29
CA ARG A 98 -13.09 14.00 -14.08
C ARG A 98 -12.54 15.42 -14.33
N PRO A 99 -13.15 16.48 -13.77
CA PRO A 99 -12.57 17.81 -13.84
C PRO A 99 -11.18 17.82 -13.19
N PRO A 100 -10.18 18.46 -13.81
CA PRO A 100 -8.83 18.50 -13.28
C PRO A 100 -8.81 19.24 -11.94
N MET A 101 -8.01 18.75 -11.00
CA MET A 101 -7.81 19.38 -9.70
C MET A 101 -6.57 20.27 -9.71
N THR A 102 -6.58 21.34 -8.90
CA THR A 102 -5.37 22.15 -8.71
C THR A 102 -4.33 21.38 -7.90
N ARG A 103 -3.05 21.76 -8.05
CA ARG A 103 -1.98 21.20 -7.22
C ARG A 103 -2.20 21.45 -5.74
N GLU A 104 -2.77 22.60 -5.38
CA GLU A 104 -3.10 22.94 -3.98
C GLU A 104 -4.17 22.00 -3.41
N ASP A 105 -5.21 21.69 -4.19
CA ASP A 105 -6.27 20.78 -3.75
C ASP A 105 -5.74 19.36 -3.55
N ILE A 106 -4.91 18.89 -4.48
CA ILE A 106 -4.26 17.57 -4.39
C ILE A 106 -3.36 17.49 -3.16
N ALA A 107 -2.55 18.53 -2.90
CA ALA A 107 -1.69 18.58 -1.72
C ALA A 107 -2.50 18.58 -0.42
N ARG A 108 -3.59 19.36 -0.36
CA ARG A 108 -4.49 19.41 0.80
C ARG A 108 -5.12 18.04 1.09
N ASN A 109 -5.59 17.34 0.07
CA ASN A 109 -6.14 15.98 0.21
C ASN A 109 -5.05 14.95 0.57
N GLY A 110 -3.82 15.13 0.10
CA GLY A 110 -2.69 14.30 0.52
C GLY A 110 -2.42 14.39 2.03
N GLU A 111 -2.51 15.60 2.60
CA GLU A 111 -2.32 15.81 4.04
C GLU A 111 -3.46 15.21 4.88
N THR A 112 -4.72 15.24 4.42
CA THR A 112 -5.83 14.56 5.12
C THR A 112 -5.64 13.04 5.12
N TYR A 113 -5.19 12.45 4.00
CA TYR A 113 -4.90 11.01 3.91
C TYR A 113 -3.81 10.61 4.90
N LYS A 114 -2.72 11.39 4.95
CA LYS A 114 -1.64 11.19 5.91
C LYS A 114 -2.16 11.22 7.34
N ALA A 115 -2.99 12.20 7.70
CA ALA A 115 -3.57 12.31 9.05
C ALA A 115 -4.49 11.12 9.41
N GLN A 116 -5.15 10.51 8.43
CA GLN A 116 -6.05 9.37 8.64
C GLN A 116 -5.31 8.03 8.72
N VAL A 117 -4.22 7.86 7.96
CA VAL A 117 -3.46 6.60 7.90
C VAL A 117 -2.51 6.42 9.09
N PHE A 118 -1.98 7.52 9.64
CA PHE A 118 -1.00 7.48 10.73
C PHE A 118 -1.61 7.71 12.13
N LYS A 119 -2.94 7.62 12.26
CA LYS A 119 -3.62 7.51 13.56
C LYS A 119 -3.54 6.08 14.08
#